data_AF-A0A2E7SJ21-F1
#
_entry.id   AF-A0A2E7SJ21-F1
#
_cell.length_a   1.000
_cell.length_b   1.000
_cell.length_c   1.000
_cell.angle_alpha   90.00
_cell.angle_beta   90.00
_cell.angle_gamma   90.00
#
_symmetry.space_group_name_H-M   'P 1'
#
loop_
_entity.id
_entity.type
_entity.pdbx_description
1 polymer ?
#
loop_
_entity_poly.entity_id
_entity_poly.type
_entity_poly.pdbx_seq_one_letter_code
_entity_poly.pdbx_strand_id
1 'polypeptide(L)'
;LMSSEPWKEEWNKFTPEAIEEMKEYADQTHLHREWMSYVYEKDGRYHLGKPSYGDESRIEVNPNEKAKEDSSKGLSESERKWTIHGHPLKDGKIYTGRQYFSSTDILQEFVKSRDNDEKVVQYVVYPHQQEKDGQKVIHNRVRILVFPNRSTIIKAMKMAHPNMTDEQIMAISEKNGYNKNAVDGSLKNDAGVDWFAFQEALGKLGYMGIIDIEGPSANSVKVDAADTMFVQNAEGGSYNWLTLGLVALASAAILKWATTGKVLGADYTTEEGFDADFETKHFWK
;
A
#
# COMPACT_ATOMS: atom_id res chain seq x y z
N LEU A 1 4.97 33.65 0.70
CA LEU A 1 5.74 32.43 1.02
C LEU A 1 4.72 31.31 1.18
N MET A 2 4.51 30.48 0.15
CA MET A 2 3.60 29.33 0.29
C MET A 2 4.24 28.39 1.31
N SER A 3 3.60 28.12 2.44
CA SER A 3 4.09 27.08 3.34
C SER A 3 3.98 25.77 2.59
N SER A 4 5.11 25.17 2.22
CA SER A 4 5.13 23.81 1.70
C SER A 4 4.49 22.90 2.75
N GLU A 5 3.56 22.05 2.32
CA GLU A 5 3.01 21.02 3.19
C GLU A 5 4.18 20.10 3.63
N PRO A 6 4.34 19.81 4.93
CA PRO A 6 5.49 19.03 5.43
C PRO A 6 5.75 17.72 4.69
N TRP A 7 4.70 17.03 4.23
CA TRP A 7 4.87 15.80 3.45
C TRP A 7 5.53 16.05 2.08
N LYS A 8 5.30 17.21 1.44
CA LYS A 8 5.95 17.60 0.17
C LYS A 8 7.43 17.87 0.37
N GLU A 9 7.81 18.47 1.50
CA GLU A 9 9.22 18.70 1.83
C GLU A 9 9.98 17.39 1.96
N GLU A 10 9.37 16.39 2.61
CA GLU A 10 9.93 15.05 2.73
C GLU A 10 10.03 14.33 1.38
N TRP A 11 8.98 14.41 0.55
CA TRP A 11 9.04 13.87 -0.83
C TRP A 11 10.16 14.50 -1.66
N ASN A 12 10.27 15.83 -1.62
CA ASN A 12 11.20 16.57 -2.46
C ASN A 12 12.68 16.27 -2.16
N LYS A 13 12.99 15.60 -1.04
CA LYS A 13 14.34 15.13 -0.72
C LYS A 13 14.75 13.91 -1.54
N PHE A 14 13.82 13.08 -2.03
CA PHE A 14 14.18 11.91 -2.83
C PHE A 14 14.93 12.30 -4.10
N THR A 15 16.06 11.64 -4.32
CA THR A 15 16.79 11.73 -5.58
C THR A 15 15.98 11.12 -6.72
N PRO A 16 16.15 11.59 -7.97
CA PRO A 16 15.55 10.94 -9.14
C PRO A 16 15.87 9.44 -9.19
N GLU A 17 17.10 9.06 -8.86
CA GLU A 17 17.55 7.67 -8.81
C GLU A 17 16.75 6.85 -7.79
N ALA A 18 16.50 7.39 -6.58
CA ALA A 18 15.67 6.71 -5.58
C ALA A 18 14.22 6.53 -6.05
N ILE A 19 13.68 7.48 -6.82
CA ILE A 19 12.32 7.37 -7.38
C ILE A 19 12.27 6.28 -8.46
N GLU A 20 13.29 6.17 -9.32
CA GLU A 20 13.39 5.08 -10.29
C GLU A 20 13.55 3.72 -9.59
N GLU A 21 14.32 3.64 -8.51
CA GLU A 21 14.42 2.41 -7.70
C GLU A 21 13.08 2.02 -7.07
N MET A 22 12.28 2.99 -6.57
CA MET A 22 10.92 2.70 -6.08
C MET A 22 10.04 2.08 -7.17
N LYS A 23 10.14 2.57 -8.41
CA LYS A 23 9.41 1.99 -9.55
C LYS A 23 9.88 0.60 -9.86
N GLU A 24 11.20 0.38 -9.96
CA GLU A 24 11.76 -0.94 -10.23
C GLU A 24 11.32 -1.97 -9.18
N TYR A 25 11.30 -1.58 -7.90
CA TYR A 25 10.88 -2.47 -6.83
C TYR A 25 9.37 -2.74 -6.89
N ALA A 26 8.59 -1.75 -7.33
CA ALA A 26 7.14 -1.87 -7.52
C ALA A 26 6.74 -2.54 -8.85
N ASP A 27 7.57 -2.59 -9.88
CA ASP A 27 7.27 -3.30 -11.12
C ASP A 27 7.16 -4.82 -10.89
N GLN A 28 7.79 -5.32 -9.83
CA GLN A 28 7.68 -6.70 -9.38
C GLN A 28 6.37 -7.02 -8.64
N THR A 29 5.43 -6.07 -8.51
CA THR A 29 4.16 -6.29 -7.79
C THR A 29 3.23 -7.30 -8.45
N HIS A 30 3.47 -7.66 -9.71
CA HIS A 30 2.81 -8.77 -10.39
C HIS A 30 3.24 -10.15 -9.84
N LEU A 31 4.35 -10.21 -9.09
CA LEU A 31 4.84 -11.43 -8.43
C LEU A 31 4.23 -11.63 -7.04
N HIS A 32 3.23 -10.82 -6.66
CA HIS A 32 2.56 -10.89 -5.35
C HIS A 32 3.50 -10.74 -4.15
N ARG A 33 4.63 -10.05 -4.31
CA ARG A 33 5.62 -9.85 -3.24
C ARG A 33 5.52 -8.46 -2.65
N GLU A 34 5.48 -8.40 -1.33
CA GLU A 34 5.72 -7.16 -0.61
C GLU A 34 7.22 -6.86 -0.65
N TRP A 35 7.57 -5.57 -0.66
CA TRP A 35 8.96 -5.15 -0.51
C TRP A 35 9.12 -4.07 0.56
N MET A 36 10.30 -4.01 1.16
CA MET A 36 10.68 -2.96 2.10
C MET A 36 12.11 -2.51 1.82
N SER A 37 12.36 -1.23 1.99
CA SER A 37 13.71 -0.67 1.95
C SER A 37 13.88 0.41 3.01
N TYR A 38 15.12 0.72 3.33
CA TYR A 38 15.46 1.87 4.17
C TYR A 38 15.66 3.11 3.32
N VAL A 39 15.23 4.25 3.85
CA VAL A 39 15.54 5.58 3.31
C VAL A 39 16.76 6.12 4.05
N TYR A 40 17.75 6.56 3.30
CA TYR A 40 18.99 7.15 3.81
C TYR A 40 19.07 8.62 3.42
N GLU A 41 19.41 9.48 4.37
CA GLU A 41 19.69 10.89 4.12
C GLU A 41 21.19 11.12 4.00
N LYS A 42 21.64 11.36 2.76
CA LYS A 42 23.03 11.64 2.42
C LYS A 42 23.11 12.96 1.67
N ASP A 43 23.97 13.86 2.13
CA ASP A 43 24.15 15.21 1.56
C ASP A 43 22.82 16.00 1.43
N GLY A 44 21.90 15.81 2.39
CA GLY A 44 20.59 16.46 2.42
C GLY A 44 19.56 15.92 1.41
N ARG A 45 19.85 14.77 0.77
CA ARG A 45 18.96 14.09 -0.17
C ARG A 45 18.64 12.68 0.31
N TYR A 46 17.46 12.19 -0.06
CA TYR A 46 17.04 10.83 0.23
C TYR A 46 17.45 9.88 -0.89
N HIS A 47 18.13 8.82 -0.48
CA HIS A 47 18.53 7.66 -1.27
C HIS A 47 17.82 6.42 -0.72
N LEU A 48 17.59 5.44 -1.58
CA LEU A 48 16.95 4.19 -1.20
C LEU A 48 18.01 3.11 -0.97
N GLY A 49 17.84 2.27 0.04
CA GLY A 49 18.60 1.02 0.20
C GLY A 49 18.15 -0.04 -0.81
N LYS A 50 18.76 -1.22 -0.76
CA LYS A 50 18.30 -2.37 -1.55
C LYS A 50 17.03 -2.98 -0.96
N PRO A 51 16.09 -3.46 -1.79
CA PRO A 51 14.83 -3.99 -1.31
C PRO A 51 15.07 -5.31 -0.59
N SER A 52 14.34 -5.52 0.50
CA SER A 52 14.00 -6.87 0.98
C SER A 52 12.64 -7.22 0.42
N TYR A 53 12.54 -8.41 -0.16
CA TYR A 53 11.25 -8.98 -0.56
C TYR A 53 10.77 -9.97 0.49
N GLY A 54 9.46 -10.00 0.69
CA GLY A 54 8.79 -11.06 1.41
C GLY A 54 7.58 -11.56 0.66
N ASP A 55 7.02 -12.66 1.17
CA ASP A 55 5.75 -13.18 0.67
C ASP A 55 4.58 -12.28 1.12
N GLU A 56 3.35 -12.57 0.68
CA GLU A 56 2.13 -11.73 0.74
C GLU A 56 1.73 -11.13 2.11
N SER A 57 2.52 -11.33 3.18
CA SER A 57 2.21 -10.87 4.53
C SER A 57 3.41 -10.66 5.48
N ARG A 58 4.68 -10.83 5.06
CA ARG A 58 5.82 -10.70 5.98
C ARG A 58 7.14 -10.42 5.29
N ILE A 59 7.85 -9.39 5.77
CA ILE A 59 9.24 -9.10 5.38
C ILE A 59 10.15 -9.08 6.61
N GLU A 60 10.96 -10.13 6.69
CA GLU A 60 12.15 -10.32 7.52
C GLU A 60 13.33 -9.40 7.20
N VAL A 61 13.60 -8.35 7.97
CA VAL A 61 14.80 -7.53 7.73
C VAL A 61 15.66 -7.44 8.98
N ASN A 62 16.87 -7.99 8.91
CA ASN A 62 17.90 -7.75 9.93
C ASN A 62 18.58 -6.39 9.66
N PRO A 63 18.45 -5.39 10.54
CA PRO A 63 18.98 -4.04 10.29
C PRO A 63 20.50 -4.00 10.09
N ASN A 64 21.24 -4.89 10.74
CA ASN A 64 22.71 -4.94 10.64
C ASN A 64 23.17 -5.57 9.33
N GLU A 65 22.46 -6.59 8.85
CA GLU A 65 22.73 -7.19 7.54
C GLU A 65 22.37 -6.22 6.43
N LYS A 66 21.27 -5.49 6.57
CA LYS A 66 20.91 -4.44 5.62
C LYS A 66 21.89 -3.29 5.58
N ALA A 67 22.37 -2.82 6.72
CA ALA A 67 23.42 -1.78 6.72
C ALA A 67 24.67 -2.23 5.94
N LYS A 68 25.07 -3.51 6.06
CA LYS A 68 26.19 -4.06 5.29
C LYS A 68 25.86 -4.15 3.80
N GLU A 69 24.66 -4.61 3.44
CA GLU A 69 24.23 -4.70 2.05
C GLU A 69 24.17 -3.32 1.38
N ASP A 70 23.59 -2.34 2.06
CA ASP A 70 23.41 -0.97 1.57
C ASP A 70 24.72 -0.19 1.54
N SER A 71 25.73 -0.60 2.33
CA SER A 71 27.08 -0.04 2.24
C SER A 71 27.72 -0.22 0.85
N SER A 72 27.29 -1.23 0.08
CA SER A 72 27.73 -1.38 -1.30
C SER A 72 27.20 -0.28 -2.23
N LYS A 73 26.15 0.45 -1.81
CA LYS A 73 25.64 1.67 -2.48
C LYS A 73 26.30 2.94 -1.93
N GLY A 74 27.29 2.81 -1.03
CA GLY A 74 27.92 3.94 -0.35
C GLY A 74 27.01 4.61 0.67
N LEU A 75 26.04 3.88 1.23
CA LEU A 75 25.13 4.34 2.27
C LEU A 75 25.57 3.78 3.64
N SER A 76 25.57 4.61 4.66
CA SER A 76 25.98 4.25 6.01
C SER A 76 24.80 4.17 6.98
N GLU A 77 24.95 3.37 8.03
CA GLU A 77 23.91 3.25 9.06
C GLU A 77 23.56 4.59 9.74
N SER A 78 24.54 5.49 9.89
CA SER A 78 24.32 6.84 10.45
C SER A 78 23.45 7.74 9.57
N GLU A 79 23.36 7.43 8.27
CA GLU A 79 22.50 8.14 7.32
C GLU A 79 21.09 7.54 7.26
N ARG A 80 20.87 6.34 7.84
CA ARG A 80 19.56 5.67 7.82
C ARG A 80 18.54 6.49 8.61
N LYS A 81 17.40 6.79 7.98
CA LYS A 81 16.32 7.58 8.57
C LYS A 81 15.04 6.78 8.74
N TRP A 82 14.45 6.39 7.61
CA TRP A 82 13.06 5.93 7.56
C TRP A 82 12.94 4.55 6.92
N THR A 83 11.75 4.00 6.97
CA THR A 83 11.34 2.83 6.20
C THR A 83 10.37 3.24 5.10
N ILE A 84 10.45 2.53 3.98
CA ILE A 84 9.47 2.58 2.91
C ILE A 84 9.09 1.15 2.56
N HIS A 85 7.78 0.89 2.51
CA HIS A 85 7.25 -0.40 2.13
C HIS A 85 6.48 -0.29 0.80
N GLY A 86 6.34 -1.40 0.10
CA GLY A 86 5.57 -1.51 -1.12
C GLY A 86 4.62 -2.70 -1.04
N HIS A 87 3.35 -2.44 -1.32
CA HIS A 87 2.33 -3.47 -1.41
C HIS A 87 2.07 -3.87 -2.85
N PRO A 88 1.95 -5.18 -3.14
CA PRO A 88 1.65 -5.65 -4.48
C PRO A 88 0.16 -5.61 -4.81
N LEU A 89 -0.14 -5.99 -6.04
CA LEU A 89 -1.45 -6.54 -6.36
C LEU A 89 -1.60 -7.84 -5.58
N LYS A 90 -2.71 -7.98 -4.87
CA LYS A 90 -3.04 -9.22 -4.16
C LYS A 90 -4.02 -9.99 -5.03
N ASP A 91 -3.73 -11.25 -5.36
CA ASP A 91 -4.56 -12.05 -6.27
C ASP A 91 -4.91 -11.34 -7.61
N GLY A 92 -3.99 -10.49 -8.10
CA GLY A 92 -4.16 -9.70 -9.32
C GLY A 92 -5.10 -8.49 -9.18
N LYS A 93 -5.57 -8.18 -7.97
CA LYS A 93 -6.50 -7.09 -7.67
C LYS A 93 -5.85 -6.00 -6.82
N ILE A 94 -6.37 -4.78 -6.96
CA ILE A 94 -6.02 -3.63 -6.11
C ILE A 94 -6.88 -3.66 -4.86
N TYR A 95 -6.25 -3.57 -3.69
CA TYR A 95 -6.95 -3.47 -2.41
C TYR A 95 -6.76 -2.05 -1.86
N THR A 96 -7.86 -1.33 -1.64
CA THR A 96 -7.84 0.05 -1.15
C THR A 96 -7.22 0.17 0.25
N GLY A 97 -7.37 -0.84 1.10
CA GLY A 97 -6.72 -0.89 2.42
C GLY A 97 -5.18 -0.92 2.33
N ARG A 98 -4.62 -1.51 1.25
CA ARG A 98 -3.17 -1.53 0.99
C ARG A 98 -2.62 -0.16 0.56
N GLN A 99 -3.48 0.86 0.44
CA GLN A 99 -3.06 2.25 0.20
C GLN A 99 -2.76 2.99 1.51
N TYR A 100 -3.05 2.36 2.65
CA TYR A 100 -2.85 2.90 4.00
C TYR A 100 -1.77 2.12 4.71
N PHE A 101 -1.15 2.78 5.68
CA PHE A 101 -0.29 2.11 6.63
C PHE A 101 -1.16 1.29 7.60
N SER A 102 -0.71 0.08 7.91
CA SER A 102 -1.36 -0.77 8.90
C SER A 102 -1.09 -0.26 10.33
N SER A 103 -1.84 -0.75 11.31
CA SER A 103 -1.53 -0.44 12.72
C SER A 103 -0.13 -0.90 13.14
N THR A 104 0.41 -1.93 12.49
CA THR A 104 1.79 -2.39 12.72
C THR A 104 2.83 -1.38 12.28
N ASP A 105 2.57 -0.68 11.18
CA ASP A 105 3.47 0.33 10.65
C ASP A 105 3.47 1.61 11.49
N ILE A 106 2.31 2.01 12.02
CA ILE A 106 2.16 3.37 12.60
C ILE A 106 2.07 3.44 14.11
N LEU A 107 1.73 2.35 14.82
CA LEU A 107 1.57 2.42 16.27
C LEU A 107 2.87 2.82 16.97
N GLN A 108 3.99 2.22 16.59
CA GLN A 108 5.27 2.54 17.19
C GLN A 108 5.68 3.99 16.87
N GLU A 109 5.41 4.47 15.67
CA GLU A 109 5.74 5.84 15.27
C GLU A 109 4.86 6.87 15.98
N PHE A 110 3.58 6.55 16.18
CA PHE A 110 2.69 7.30 17.04
C PHE A 110 3.25 7.37 18.47
N VAL A 111 3.63 6.24 19.07
CA VAL A 111 4.16 6.19 20.44
C VAL A 111 5.48 6.96 20.55
N LYS A 112 6.42 6.80 19.62
CA LYS A 112 7.68 7.56 19.62
C LYS A 112 7.44 9.06 19.52
N SER A 113 6.63 9.48 18.55
CA SER A 113 6.34 10.90 18.37
C SER A 113 5.55 11.48 19.56
N ARG A 114 4.69 10.67 20.19
CA ARG A 114 3.92 11.07 21.38
C ARG A 114 4.80 11.18 22.59
N ASP A 115 5.62 10.18 22.87
CA ASP A 115 6.33 10.09 24.15
C ASP A 115 7.66 10.84 24.11
N ASN A 116 8.28 10.96 22.94
CA ASN A 116 9.62 11.55 22.79
C ASN A 116 9.64 12.84 21.96
N ASP A 117 8.49 13.29 21.44
CA ASP A 117 8.41 14.43 20.50
C ASP A 117 9.25 14.22 19.23
N GLU A 118 9.48 12.95 18.88
CA GLU A 118 10.33 12.55 17.78
C GLU A 118 9.60 12.69 16.43
N LYS A 119 10.31 13.19 15.42
CA LYS A 119 9.81 13.21 14.05
C LYS A 119 10.03 11.86 13.39
N VAL A 120 8.98 11.31 12.81
CA VAL A 120 9.05 10.10 11.97
C VAL A 120 8.33 10.32 10.66
N VAL A 121 8.80 9.69 9.58
CA VAL A 121 8.15 9.69 8.28
C VAL A 121 8.02 8.27 7.78
N GLN A 122 6.84 7.92 7.26
CA GLN A 122 6.54 6.61 6.70
C GLN A 122 6.09 6.77 5.24
N TYR A 123 6.43 5.78 4.41
CA TYR A 123 6.14 5.77 2.97
C TYR A 123 5.55 4.42 2.56
N VAL A 124 4.43 4.46 1.82
CA VAL A 124 3.79 3.28 1.24
C VAL A 124 3.67 3.40 -0.26
N VAL A 125 4.31 2.50 -0.99
CA VAL A 125 4.14 2.35 -2.43
C VAL A 125 3.02 1.36 -2.70
N TYR A 126 2.07 1.70 -3.56
CA TYR A 126 0.93 0.84 -3.85
C TYR A 126 0.39 1.03 -5.27
N PRO A 127 -0.19 -0.01 -5.88
CA PRO A 127 -0.82 0.09 -7.18
C PRO A 127 -2.14 0.87 -7.11
N HIS A 128 -2.39 1.68 -8.13
CA HIS A 128 -3.60 2.46 -8.32
C HIS A 128 -4.05 2.34 -9.77
N GLN A 129 -5.34 2.09 -9.96
CA GLN A 129 -5.93 2.01 -11.29
C GLN A 129 -6.44 3.39 -11.69
N GLN A 130 -6.02 3.87 -12.86
CA GLN A 130 -6.55 5.05 -13.51
C GLN A 130 -7.15 4.70 -14.86
N GLU A 131 -8.23 5.40 -15.23
CA GLU A 131 -8.76 5.36 -16.58
C GLU A 131 -8.07 6.42 -17.44
N LYS A 132 -7.48 5.99 -18.55
CA LYS A 132 -6.85 6.86 -19.54
C LYS A 132 -7.29 6.44 -20.94
N ASP A 133 -7.86 7.37 -21.69
CA ASP A 133 -8.30 7.16 -23.08
C ASP A 133 -9.22 5.92 -23.26
N GLY A 134 -10.08 5.67 -22.27
CA GLY A 134 -11.00 4.51 -22.23
C GLY A 134 -10.32 3.18 -21.89
N GLN A 135 -9.04 3.20 -21.50
CA GLN A 135 -8.29 2.03 -21.03
C GLN A 135 -7.98 2.14 -19.54
N LYS A 136 -8.10 1.03 -18.82
CA LYS A 136 -7.64 0.92 -17.43
C LYS A 136 -6.15 0.67 -17.43
N VAL A 137 -5.40 1.52 -16.75
CA VAL A 137 -3.95 1.42 -16.55
C VAL A 137 -3.69 1.34 -15.06
N ILE A 138 -2.78 0.47 -14.65
CA ILE A 138 -2.30 0.40 -13.28
C ILE A 138 -0.98 1.17 -13.24
N HIS A 139 -0.89 2.10 -12.29
CA HIS A 139 0.35 2.79 -11.95
C HIS A 139 0.59 2.73 -10.45
N ASN A 140 1.82 2.94 -10.02
CA ASN A 140 2.16 3.01 -8.62
C ASN A 140 2.08 4.44 -8.08
N ARG A 141 1.60 4.54 -6.83
CA ARG A 141 1.59 5.77 -6.04
C ARG A 141 2.33 5.57 -4.74
N VAL A 142 2.79 6.67 -4.16
CA VAL A 142 3.38 6.71 -2.83
C VAL A 142 2.48 7.54 -1.92
N ARG A 143 1.94 6.94 -0.87
CA ARG A 143 1.37 7.71 0.25
C ARG A 143 2.49 7.98 1.27
N ILE A 144 2.52 9.21 1.75
CA ILE A 144 3.55 9.74 2.64
C ILE A 144 2.86 10.19 3.91
N LEU A 145 3.33 9.73 5.06
CA LEU A 145 2.77 10.07 6.35
C LEU A 145 3.86 10.64 7.27
N VAL A 146 3.67 11.86 7.75
CA VAL A 146 4.61 12.55 8.64
C VAL A 146 4.03 12.62 10.05
N PHE A 147 4.80 12.14 11.02
CA PHE A 147 4.57 12.27 12.46
C PHE A 147 5.53 13.35 12.96
N PRO A 148 5.11 14.63 13.03
CA PRO A 148 6.07 15.72 13.18
C PRO A 148 6.49 15.96 14.63
N ASN A 149 5.59 15.76 15.59
CA ASN A 149 5.76 16.04 17.02
C ASN A 149 4.50 15.60 17.80
N ARG A 150 4.60 15.57 19.14
CA ARG A 150 3.54 15.19 20.09
C ARG A 150 2.27 16.02 19.89
N SER A 151 2.41 17.33 19.75
CA SER A 151 1.24 18.23 19.73
C SER A 151 0.34 17.95 18.52
N THR A 152 0.94 17.72 17.36
CA THR A 152 0.21 17.45 16.12
C THR A 152 -0.44 16.08 16.15
N ILE A 153 0.25 15.03 16.59
CA ILE A 153 -0.32 13.68 16.59
C ILE A 153 -1.44 13.53 17.63
N ILE A 154 -1.35 14.20 18.79
CA ILE A 154 -2.45 14.23 19.77
C ILE A 154 -3.65 14.96 19.16
N LYS A 155 -3.41 16.08 18.47
CA LYS A 155 -4.46 16.81 17.76
C LYS A 155 -5.12 15.93 16.68
N ALA A 156 -4.33 15.22 15.88
CA ALA A 156 -4.84 14.31 14.85
C ALA A 156 -5.66 13.16 15.48
N MET A 157 -5.21 12.60 16.60
CA MET A 157 -5.94 11.56 17.32
C MET A 157 -7.29 12.07 17.85
N LYS A 158 -7.34 13.29 18.42
CA LYS A 158 -8.60 13.92 18.82
C LYS A 158 -9.54 14.21 17.66
N MET A 159 -8.99 14.56 16.48
CA MET A 159 -9.80 14.74 15.27
C MET A 159 -10.38 13.42 14.75
N ALA A 160 -9.62 12.34 14.83
CA ALA A 160 -10.05 11.01 14.45
C ALA A 160 -11.05 10.41 15.45
N HIS A 161 -10.88 10.73 16.74
CA HIS A 161 -11.71 10.20 17.81
C HIS A 161 -12.09 11.31 18.83
N PRO A 162 -13.10 12.16 18.52
CA PRO A 162 -13.43 13.35 19.33
C PRO A 162 -13.79 13.09 20.79
N ASN A 163 -14.22 11.88 21.12
CA ASN A 163 -14.60 11.48 22.47
C ASN A 163 -13.45 10.82 23.26
N MET A 164 -12.26 10.65 22.67
CA MET A 164 -11.11 10.07 23.37
C MET A 164 -10.47 11.13 24.26
N THR A 165 -10.30 10.83 25.55
CA THR A 165 -9.65 11.75 26.49
C THR A 165 -8.14 11.74 26.33
N ASP A 166 -7.46 12.77 26.83
CA ASP A 166 -6.00 12.87 26.80
C ASP A 166 -5.37 11.68 27.53
N GLU A 167 -5.95 11.25 28.64
CA GLU A 167 -5.49 10.07 29.38
C GLU A 167 -5.60 8.79 28.54
N GLN A 168 -6.68 8.62 27.78
CA GLN A 168 -6.85 7.48 26.88
C GLN A 168 -5.83 7.52 25.74
N ILE A 169 -5.60 8.70 25.13
CA ILE A 169 -4.59 8.88 24.08
C ILE A 169 -3.19 8.56 24.61
N MET A 170 -2.86 9.01 25.82
CA MET A 170 -1.57 8.72 26.45
C MET A 170 -1.43 7.25 26.89
N ALA A 171 -2.54 6.54 27.11
CA ALA A 171 -2.55 5.12 27.46
C ALA A 171 -2.43 4.17 26.24
N ILE A 172 -2.46 4.69 25.01
CA ILE A 172 -2.20 3.87 23.80
C ILE A 172 -0.77 3.32 23.87
N SER A 173 -0.60 2.03 23.59
CA SER A 173 0.67 1.32 23.66
C SER A 173 0.65 0.13 22.72
N GLU A 174 1.79 -0.52 22.50
CA GLU A 174 1.87 -1.78 21.75
C GLU A 174 0.97 -2.88 22.31
N LYS A 175 0.61 -2.83 23.61
CA LYS A 175 -0.24 -3.87 24.23
C LYS A 175 -1.71 -3.76 23.84
N ASN A 176 -2.20 -2.57 23.54
CA ASN A 176 -3.62 -2.30 23.31
C ASN A 176 -3.93 -1.59 21.98
N GLY A 177 -2.93 -1.02 21.30
CA GLY A 177 -3.11 -0.20 20.11
C GLY A 177 -3.06 -0.97 18.80
N TYR A 178 -2.53 -2.19 18.76
CA TYR A 178 -2.52 -2.99 17.53
C TYR A 178 -3.92 -3.52 17.22
N ASN A 179 -4.33 -3.39 15.96
CA ASN A 179 -5.57 -4.00 15.49
C ASN A 179 -5.50 -5.52 15.66
N LYS A 180 -6.66 -6.13 15.87
CA LYS A 180 -6.94 -7.56 16.02
C LYS A 180 -8.20 -7.86 15.21
N ASN A 181 -8.25 -9.06 14.66
CA ASN A 181 -9.42 -9.55 13.94
C ASN A 181 -10.53 -9.83 14.95
N ALA A 182 -11.63 -9.10 14.85
CA ALA A 182 -12.82 -9.36 15.64
C ALA A 182 -13.66 -10.48 15.00
N VAL A 183 -14.59 -11.04 15.78
CA VAL A 183 -15.45 -12.16 15.35
C VAL A 183 -16.35 -11.79 14.16
N ASP A 184 -16.67 -10.50 14.03
CA ASP A 184 -17.45 -9.93 12.93
C ASP A 184 -16.61 -9.64 11.67
N GLY A 185 -15.32 -9.97 11.67
CA GLY A 185 -14.42 -9.65 10.57
C GLY A 185 -14.05 -8.17 10.48
N SER A 186 -14.19 -7.39 11.56
CA SER A 186 -13.68 -6.01 11.62
C SER A 186 -12.31 -5.95 12.31
N LEU A 187 -11.47 -4.96 11.94
CA LEU A 187 -10.22 -4.67 12.65
C LEU A 187 -10.53 -3.81 13.87
N LYS A 188 -10.27 -4.32 15.07
CA LYS A 188 -10.47 -3.60 16.34
C LYS A 188 -9.23 -3.69 17.21
N ASN A 189 -8.96 -2.67 18.00
CA ASN A 189 -7.93 -2.68 19.02
C ASN A 189 -8.52 -2.32 20.38
N ASP A 190 -7.85 -2.76 21.45
CA ASP A 190 -8.34 -2.61 22.82
C ASP A 190 -8.30 -1.13 23.28
N ALA A 191 -7.54 -0.28 22.59
CA ALA A 191 -7.49 1.15 22.82
C ALA A 191 -8.63 1.94 22.15
N GLY A 192 -9.45 1.30 21.30
CA GLY A 192 -10.54 1.95 20.57
C GLY A 192 -10.08 2.94 19.50
N VAL A 193 -8.84 2.82 19.02
CA VAL A 193 -8.27 3.74 18.02
C VAL A 193 -8.73 3.35 16.61
N ASP A 194 -9.12 4.35 15.80
CA ASP A 194 -9.24 4.16 14.36
C ASP A 194 -8.00 4.71 13.66
N TRP A 195 -7.13 3.79 13.25
CA TRP A 195 -5.86 4.12 12.60
C TRP A 195 -6.03 4.66 11.18
N PHE A 196 -7.12 4.36 10.48
CA PHE A 196 -7.41 4.94 9.17
C PHE A 196 -7.90 6.38 9.34
N ALA A 197 -8.83 6.61 10.26
CA ALA A 197 -9.30 7.97 10.58
C ALA A 197 -8.15 8.87 11.10
N PHE A 198 -7.21 8.30 11.87
CA PHE A 198 -6.00 9.01 12.30
C PHE A 198 -5.13 9.46 11.13
N GLN A 199 -4.88 8.60 10.14
CA GLN A 199 -4.12 8.95 8.94
C GLN A 199 -4.81 10.05 8.12
N GLU A 200 -6.14 9.97 7.98
CA GLU A 200 -6.93 10.99 7.29
C GLU A 200 -6.93 12.32 8.06
N ALA A 201 -6.93 12.29 9.40
CA ALA A 201 -6.77 13.49 10.23
C ALA A 201 -5.39 14.14 10.02
N LEU A 202 -4.32 13.35 9.91
CA LEU A 202 -3.00 13.87 9.54
C LEU A 202 -3.01 14.50 8.14
N GLY A 203 -3.74 13.92 7.18
CA GLY A 203 -3.95 14.52 5.85
C GLY A 203 -4.61 15.89 5.90
N LYS A 204 -5.70 16.03 6.67
CA LYS A 204 -6.39 17.32 6.88
C LYS A 204 -5.49 18.37 7.54
N LEU A 205 -4.46 17.96 8.28
CA LEU A 205 -3.47 18.83 8.91
C LEU A 205 -2.27 19.12 8.01
N GLY A 206 -2.21 18.59 6.79
CA GLY A 206 -1.11 18.79 5.84
C GLY A 206 0.11 17.88 6.08
N TYR A 207 -0.06 16.79 6.84
CA TYR A 207 1.00 15.82 7.16
C TYR A 207 0.86 14.47 6.45
N MET A 208 -0.13 14.33 5.57
CA MET A 208 -0.25 13.20 4.65
C MET A 208 -0.49 13.70 3.24
N GLY A 209 0.15 13.04 2.28
CA GLY A 209 -0.07 13.27 0.87
C GLY A 209 0.17 12.03 0.05
N ILE A 210 -0.21 12.11 -1.23
CA ILE A 210 -0.08 11.03 -2.20
C ILE A 210 0.64 11.59 -3.43
N ILE A 211 1.65 10.89 -3.92
CA ILE A 211 2.36 11.19 -5.16
C ILE A 211 2.20 10.04 -6.14
N ASP A 212 2.03 10.40 -7.41
CA ASP A 212 2.15 9.47 -8.52
C ASP A 212 3.62 9.35 -8.94
N ILE A 213 4.18 8.14 -8.91
CA ILE A 213 5.60 7.96 -9.23
C ILE A 213 5.84 7.65 -10.70
N GLU A 214 4.88 7.04 -11.40
CA GLU A 214 4.99 6.75 -12.84
C GLU A 214 4.71 7.97 -13.73
N GLY A 215 4.29 9.08 -13.10
CA GLY A 215 4.00 10.35 -13.75
C GLY A 215 2.76 10.26 -14.64
N PRO A 216 2.28 11.40 -15.18
CA PRO A 216 1.23 11.39 -16.18
C PRO A 216 1.78 10.83 -17.51
N SER A 217 1.79 9.50 -17.62
CA SER A 217 1.21 8.78 -18.76
C SER A 217 2.03 8.51 -20.04
N ALA A 218 3.37 8.51 -20.00
CA ALA A 218 4.17 8.15 -21.18
C ALA A 218 4.73 6.72 -21.17
N ASN A 219 4.99 6.12 -20.00
CA ASN A 219 5.73 4.85 -19.89
C ASN A 219 5.06 3.81 -18.97
N SER A 220 3.80 3.99 -18.58
CA SER A 220 3.07 3.00 -17.78
C SER A 220 3.02 1.66 -18.53
N VAL A 221 3.54 0.61 -17.93
CA VAL A 221 3.48 -0.75 -18.50
C VAL A 221 2.01 -1.18 -18.50
N LYS A 222 1.49 -1.54 -19.67
CA LYS A 222 0.21 -2.24 -19.76
C LYS A 222 0.34 -3.57 -19.00
N VAL A 223 -0.27 -3.67 -17.84
CA VAL A 223 -0.53 -4.97 -17.22
C VAL A 223 -1.91 -5.40 -17.68
N ASP A 224 -1.97 -6.19 -18.75
CA ASP A 224 -3.21 -6.85 -19.16
C ASP A 224 -3.54 -7.91 -18.08
N ALA A 225 -4.43 -7.57 -17.15
CA ALA A 225 -4.86 -8.47 -16.07
C ALA A 225 -5.41 -9.81 -16.59
N ALA A 226 -5.78 -9.87 -17.88
CA ALA A 226 -6.16 -11.10 -18.56
C ALA A 226 -5.00 -12.08 -18.78
N ASP A 227 -3.77 -11.60 -19.02
CA ASP A 227 -2.63 -12.49 -19.31
C ASP A 227 -2.13 -13.23 -18.05
N THR A 228 -2.35 -12.69 -16.86
CA THR A 228 -2.08 -13.38 -15.58
C THR A 228 -3.11 -14.44 -15.21
N MET A 229 -4.33 -14.41 -15.77
CA MET A 229 -5.34 -15.44 -15.50
C MET A 229 -5.18 -16.71 -16.35
N PHE A 230 -4.42 -16.64 -17.45
CA PHE A 230 -4.28 -17.77 -18.38
C PHE A 230 -3.04 -18.63 -18.16
N VAL A 231 -2.08 -18.22 -17.32
CA VAL A 231 -0.82 -18.97 -17.11
C VAL A 231 -0.94 -20.01 -15.98
N GLN A 232 -1.88 -19.88 -15.04
CA GLN A 232 -2.02 -20.84 -13.94
C GLN A 232 -2.83 -22.11 -14.27
N ASN A 233 -3.50 -22.19 -15.43
CA ASN A 233 -4.25 -23.39 -15.82
C ASN A 233 -3.49 -24.34 -16.77
N ALA A 234 -2.20 -24.07 -17.06
CA ALA A 234 -1.42 -24.84 -18.03
C ALA A 234 -0.37 -25.80 -17.41
N GLU A 235 -0.22 -25.84 -16.09
CA GLU A 235 0.63 -26.84 -15.41
C GLU A 235 -0.22 -27.88 -14.69
N GLY A 236 -0.77 -28.82 -15.46
CA GLY A 236 -1.58 -29.92 -14.93
C GLY A 236 -2.06 -30.92 -15.99
N GLY A 237 -1.19 -31.85 -16.36
CA GLY A 237 -1.45 -33.19 -16.94
C GLY A 237 -2.76 -33.49 -17.71
N SER A 238 -2.60 -33.65 -19.03
CA SER A 238 -3.15 -34.70 -19.92
C SER A 238 -4.67 -35.02 -20.04
N TYR A 239 -5.09 -35.06 -21.32
CA TYR A 239 -6.19 -35.78 -21.98
C TYR A 239 -7.61 -35.16 -22.10
N ASN A 240 -7.91 -34.75 -23.35
CA ASN A 240 -9.15 -34.89 -24.13
C ASN A 240 -10.50 -35.08 -23.39
N TRP A 241 -11.30 -34.00 -23.33
CA TRP A 241 -12.76 -34.06 -23.55
C TRP A 241 -13.48 -32.71 -23.81
N LEU A 242 -12.80 -31.57 -23.86
CA LEU A 242 -13.44 -30.24 -23.89
C LEU A 242 -13.67 -29.62 -25.28
N THR A 243 -13.39 -30.33 -26.37
CA THR A 243 -13.58 -29.81 -27.74
C THR A 243 -15.02 -29.87 -28.26
N LEU A 244 -15.96 -30.43 -27.48
CA LEU A 244 -17.38 -30.52 -27.88
C LEU A 244 -18.31 -29.50 -27.19
N GLY A 245 -17.85 -28.80 -26.14
CA GLY A 245 -18.68 -27.83 -25.39
C GLY A 245 -18.68 -26.41 -25.97
N LEU A 246 -17.59 -25.97 -26.61
CA LEU A 246 -17.42 -24.59 -27.11
C LEU A 246 -18.24 -24.27 -28.37
N VAL A 247 -18.62 -25.28 -29.16
CA VAL A 247 -19.41 -25.07 -30.38
C VAL A 247 -20.91 -24.88 -30.08
N ALA A 248 -21.41 -25.43 -28.97
CA ALA A 248 -22.81 -25.31 -28.56
C ALA A 248 -23.13 -23.95 -27.89
N LEU A 249 -22.19 -23.36 -27.15
CA LEU A 249 -22.37 -22.05 -26.51
C LEU A 249 -22.26 -20.88 -27.51
N ALA A 250 -21.40 -21.00 -28.51
CA ALA A 250 -21.27 -19.99 -29.57
C ALA A 250 -22.53 -19.90 -30.44
N SER A 251 -23.21 -21.03 -30.70
CA SER A 251 -24.44 -21.05 -31.51
C SER A 251 -25.67 -20.52 -30.75
N ALA A 252 -25.75 -20.72 -29.43
CA ALA A 252 -26.83 -20.16 -28.61
C ALA A 252 -26.72 -18.62 -28.44
N ALA A 253 -25.51 -18.07 -28.35
CA ALA A 253 -25.29 -16.63 -28.22
C ALA A 253 -25.65 -15.87 -29.52
N ILE A 254 -25.34 -16.45 -30.69
CA ILE A 254 -25.63 -15.85 -32.00
C ILE A 254 -27.15 -15.84 -32.26
N LEU A 255 -27.87 -16.90 -31.90
CA LEU A 255 -29.32 -16.99 -32.13
C LEU A 255 -30.13 -15.99 -31.27
N LYS A 256 -29.65 -15.69 -30.05
CA LYS A 256 -30.31 -14.75 -29.12
C LYS A 256 -30.02 -13.29 -29.46
N TRP A 257 -28.82 -12.97 -29.96
CA TRP A 257 -28.49 -11.62 -30.44
C TRP A 257 -29.36 -11.21 -31.63
N ALA A 258 -29.54 -12.13 -32.59
CA ALA A 258 -30.36 -11.88 -33.78
C ALA A 258 -31.86 -11.68 -33.49
N THR A 259 -32.35 -12.12 -32.33
CA THR A 259 -33.78 -12.06 -31.96
C THR A 259 -34.11 -10.97 -30.95
N THR A 260 -33.16 -10.52 -30.11
CA THR A 260 -33.45 -9.60 -29.00
C THR A 260 -32.51 -8.40 -28.87
N GLY A 261 -31.44 -8.33 -29.67
CA GLY A 261 -30.52 -7.18 -29.67
C GLY A 261 -29.75 -6.92 -28.37
N LYS A 262 -29.78 -7.85 -27.41
CA LYS A 262 -29.04 -7.74 -26.13
C LYS A 262 -28.05 -8.90 -25.98
N VAL A 263 -26.80 -8.56 -25.66
CA VAL A 263 -25.79 -9.50 -25.16
C VAL A 263 -26.08 -9.72 -23.66
N LEU A 264 -25.91 -10.97 -23.19
CA LEU A 264 -26.15 -11.35 -21.80
C LEU A 264 -25.38 -10.44 -20.83
N GLY A 265 -26.09 -9.99 -19.79
CA GLY A 265 -25.66 -8.97 -18.85
C GLY A 265 -24.28 -9.24 -18.26
N ALA A 266 -23.37 -8.32 -18.50
CA ALA A 266 -22.20 -8.09 -17.67
C ALA A 266 -22.64 -7.16 -16.53
N ASP A 267 -23.44 -7.70 -15.60
CA ASP A 267 -23.51 -7.13 -14.26
C ASP A 267 -22.19 -7.49 -13.57
N TYR A 268 -21.22 -6.59 -13.66
CA TYR A 268 -20.07 -6.60 -12.76
C TYR A 268 -20.14 -5.35 -11.91
N THR A 269 -20.49 -5.60 -10.65
CA THR A 269 -20.51 -4.70 -9.52
C THR A 269 -19.25 -3.84 -9.49
N THR A 270 -19.45 -2.53 -9.59
CA THR A 270 -18.68 -1.63 -8.73
C THR A 270 -19.19 -1.92 -7.33
N GLU A 271 -18.42 -2.66 -6.52
CA GLU A 271 -18.74 -2.73 -5.10
C GLU A 271 -18.45 -1.35 -4.50
N GLU A 272 -19.55 -0.68 -4.11
CA GLU A 272 -19.52 0.45 -3.19
C GLU A 272 -18.81 0.03 -1.89
N GLY A 273 -18.13 1.00 -1.28
CA GLY A 273 -17.07 0.74 -0.32
C GLY A 273 -17.47 -0.04 0.94
N PHE A 274 -16.41 -0.60 1.54
CA PHE A 274 -16.37 -1.35 2.80
C PHE A 274 -17.17 -2.66 2.82
N ASP A 275 -16.44 -3.74 3.17
CA ASP A 275 -16.83 -5.14 3.37
C ASP A 275 -16.93 -5.97 2.07
N ALA A 276 -16.44 -7.21 1.92
CA ALA A 276 -15.92 -8.18 2.86
C ALA A 276 -15.01 -9.19 2.10
N ASP A 277 -13.73 -9.26 2.46
CA ASP A 277 -12.99 -10.52 2.57
C ASP A 277 -11.72 -10.23 3.36
N PHE A 278 -11.91 -10.37 4.66
CA PHE A 278 -11.05 -9.96 5.75
C PHE A 278 -10.02 -11.06 6.03
N GLU A 279 -8.78 -10.84 5.62
CA GLU A 279 -7.73 -11.81 5.88
C GLU A 279 -7.09 -11.63 7.26
N THR A 280 -7.30 -12.67 8.07
CA THR A 280 -6.50 -13.08 9.22
C THR A 280 -5.10 -13.58 8.77
N LYS A 281 -3.94 -13.44 9.44
CA LYS A 281 -3.48 -12.95 10.76
C LYS A 281 -2.10 -12.25 10.62
N HIS A 282 -1.96 -11.01 11.11
CA HIS A 282 -1.09 -10.51 12.22
C HIS A 282 0.21 -11.28 12.55
N PHE A 283 1.41 -10.71 12.83
CA PHE A 283 2.04 -9.39 13.05
C PHE A 283 3.56 -9.62 12.98
N TRP A 284 4.48 -8.62 12.84
CA TRP A 284 5.88 -8.84 13.26
C TRP A 284 6.61 -7.72 14.01
N LYS A 285 7.49 -8.25 14.87
CA LYS A 285 8.58 -7.70 15.65
C LYS A 285 9.87 -8.22 15.04
#